data_AF-A0A1G7P4J2-F1
#
_entry.id   AF-A0A1G7P4J2-F1
#
_cell.length_a   1.000
_cell.length_b   1.000
_cell.length_c   1.000
_cell.angle_alpha   90.00
_cell.angle_beta   90.00
_cell.angle_gamma   90.00
#
_symmetry.space_group_name_H-M   'P 1'
#
loop_
_entity.id
_entity.type
_entity.pdbx_description
1 polymer ?
#
loop_
_entity_poly.entity_id
_entity_poly.type
_entity_poly.pdbx_seq_one_letter_code
_entity_poly.pdbx_strand_id
1 'polypeptide(L)'
;MVHAVRKQSDAAAALNKHCALIDALLGGTDAMRVAGKTYLPQWPGEDDKSHETRLAVATLFPAYQRTIEVLGAKPFSKPVTFGKDVPAKIQTLCEDVDRQGRNLHAFLAEVGQEALGYGFSGILVDYPATKDKDGRALYVTKADEDAAGVRPYFVQIHPRSILGWLSDKSGLTQLRLLERVEVPDGEFDVELIDQVRVLRRGAWETWRKTENKRDDDWAVHESGVTTLKGIPFVPVYGNRLGFMMARPALLELAHANVEHWQSKSDQQNILHVARVPILFGKGLGENEIVVGAGTAVKADHPDADLKFVEHSGAAIEAGRVSILDLEDRMRQAGAELLVIKPGNITESQTLADNEQGACALQKVAENIEDAADQALQFMADFLGEQTGGHITLFKDFGAATLAEASAELLLKTNQAGKLSDESLHEEFQRRGIIKPDTDWETEKERIDRQGPPPGTMDDETTPGKPAKPDPEEP
;
A
#
# COMPACT_ATOMS: atom_id res chain seq x y z
N MET A 1 9.53 -0.53 39.55
CA MET A 1 8.80 0.64 39.02
C MET A 1 7.61 0.08 38.25
N VAL A 2 6.37 0.41 38.62
CA VAL A 2 5.17 -0.07 37.89
C VAL A 2 4.93 0.92 36.76
N HIS A 3 5.03 0.47 35.52
CA HIS A 3 4.70 1.31 34.36
C HIS A 3 3.18 1.34 34.17
N ALA A 4 2.61 2.52 33.96
CA ALA A 4 1.18 2.67 33.72
C ALA A 4 0.74 1.86 32.48
N VAL A 5 -0.45 1.25 32.54
CA VAL A 5 -0.93 0.34 31.49
C VAL A 5 -1.06 1.03 30.13
N ARG A 6 -1.46 2.32 30.11
CA ARG A 6 -1.56 3.16 28.91
C ARG A 6 -0.21 3.68 28.41
N LYS A 7 0.87 3.60 29.22
CA LYS A 7 2.17 4.16 28.84
C LYS A 7 2.74 3.42 27.64
N GLN A 8 2.97 4.14 26.55
CA GLN A 8 3.68 3.64 25.38
C GLN A 8 5.15 3.32 25.75
N SER A 9 5.64 2.15 25.36
CA SER A 9 7.05 1.78 25.53
C SER A 9 7.94 2.47 24.49
N ASP A 10 9.22 2.60 24.78
CA ASP A 10 10.19 3.21 23.85
C ASP A 10 10.26 2.44 22.52
N ALA A 11 10.14 1.11 22.58
CA ALA A 11 10.09 0.27 21.38
C ALA A 11 8.84 0.52 20.52
N ALA A 12 7.67 0.71 21.14
CA ALA A 12 6.44 1.07 20.43
C ALA A 12 6.49 2.51 19.89
N ALA A 13 7.10 3.45 20.63
CA ALA A 13 7.34 4.80 20.14
C ALA A 13 8.29 4.81 18.93
N ALA A 14 9.31 3.95 18.92
CA ALA A 14 10.20 3.78 17.76
C ALA A 14 9.47 3.21 16.54
N LEU A 15 8.59 2.21 16.75
CA LEU A 15 7.72 1.67 15.70
C LEU A 15 6.80 2.75 15.13
N ASN A 16 6.22 3.59 16.00
CA ASN A 16 5.23 4.60 15.63
C ASN A 16 5.84 5.94 15.19
N LYS A 17 7.17 6.05 15.18
CA LYS A 17 7.91 7.31 14.94
C LYS A 17 7.47 8.05 13.68
N HIS A 18 7.15 7.31 12.62
CA HIS A 18 6.81 7.88 11.31
C HIS A 18 5.31 7.91 11.03
N CYS A 19 4.45 7.35 11.88
CA CYS A 19 3.01 7.25 11.63
C CYS A 19 2.39 8.62 11.32
N ALA A 20 2.73 9.67 12.07
CA ALA A 20 2.14 11.00 11.85
C ALA A 20 2.49 11.62 10.48
N LEU A 21 3.64 11.27 9.90
CA LEU A 21 4.01 11.66 8.53
C LEU A 21 3.18 10.87 7.52
N ILE A 22 3.11 9.55 7.71
CA ILE A 22 2.39 8.65 6.82
C ILE A 22 0.88 8.99 6.83
N ASP A 23 0.29 9.21 8.00
CA ASP A 23 -1.11 9.63 8.17
C ASP A 23 -1.42 10.91 7.39
N ALA A 24 -0.54 11.92 7.47
CA ALA A 24 -0.74 13.19 6.78
C ALA A 24 -0.69 13.03 5.25
N LEU A 25 0.25 12.21 4.75
CA LEU A 25 0.37 11.97 3.31
C LEU A 25 -0.75 11.09 2.76
N LEU A 26 -1.20 10.07 3.50
CA LEU A 26 -2.30 9.19 3.10
C LEU A 26 -3.66 9.86 3.26
N GLY A 27 -3.83 10.76 4.23
CA GLY A 27 -5.04 11.58 4.40
C GLY A 27 -5.17 12.70 3.37
N GLY A 28 -4.22 12.84 2.44
CA GLY A 28 -4.31 13.75 1.31
C GLY A 28 -4.15 15.22 1.66
N THR A 29 -4.71 16.09 0.82
CA THR A 29 -4.57 17.54 0.96
C THR A 29 -5.13 18.05 2.29
N ASP A 30 -6.26 17.51 2.75
CA ASP A 30 -6.90 17.97 3.99
C ASP A 30 -6.06 17.63 5.21
N ALA A 31 -5.53 16.40 5.30
CA ALA A 31 -4.65 16.01 6.41
C ALA A 31 -3.32 16.79 6.40
N MET A 32 -2.74 17.05 5.23
CA MET A 32 -1.55 17.91 5.11
C MET A 32 -1.80 19.35 5.56
N ARG A 33 -3.00 19.90 5.27
CA ARG A 33 -3.41 21.22 5.78
C ARG A 33 -3.59 21.23 7.29
N VAL A 34 -4.23 20.20 7.86
CA VAL A 34 -4.38 20.03 9.31
C VAL A 34 -3.02 19.94 10.01
N ALA A 35 -2.03 19.27 9.40
CA ALA A 35 -0.68 19.20 9.94
C ALA A 35 0.05 20.57 9.96
N GLY A 36 -0.42 21.54 9.14
CA GLY A 36 -0.07 22.95 9.20
C GLY A 36 1.43 23.20 9.19
N LYS A 37 1.92 23.95 10.19
CA LYS A 37 3.33 24.36 10.32
C LYS A 37 4.32 23.19 10.42
N THR A 38 3.84 21.97 10.72
CA THR A 38 4.69 20.76 10.78
C THR A 38 5.27 20.42 9.40
N TYR A 39 4.44 20.50 8.35
CA TYR A 39 4.85 20.13 6.98
C TYR A 39 4.79 21.30 6.00
N LEU A 40 4.22 22.44 6.38
CA LEU A 40 4.33 23.71 5.66
C LEU A 40 4.78 24.81 6.63
N PRO A 41 6.09 24.91 6.92
CA PRO A 41 6.60 25.90 7.87
C PRO A 41 6.31 27.33 7.42
N GLN A 42 6.13 28.22 8.39
CA GLN A 42 6.05 29.65 8.14
C GLN A 42 7.45 30.20 7.91
N TRP A 43 7.65 30.92 6.80
CA TRP A 43 8.97 31.45 6.46
C TRP A 43 9.33 32.65 7.35
N PRO A 44 10.62 32.91 7.60
CA PRO A 44 11.03 34.12 8.31
C PRO A 44 10.51 35.39 7.62
N GLY A 45 9.72 36.18 8.35
CA GLY A 45 9.12 37.41 7.82
C GLY A 45 7.77 37.24 7.10
N GLU A 46 7.25 36.02 6.99
CA GLU A 46 5.88 35.75 6.52
C GLU A 46 4.89 36.04 7.66
N ASP A 47 3.90 36.90 7.43
CA ASP A 47 2.83 37.15 8.40
C ASP A 47 1.84 35.97 8.47
N ASP A 48 1.11 35.85 9.58
CA ASP A 48 0.22 34.71 9.81
C ASP A 48 -0.89 34.59 8.76
N LYS A 49 -1.43 35.71 8.27
CA LYS A 49 -2.52 35.68 7.27
C LYS A 49 -2.02 35.21 5.91
N SER A 50 -0.81 35.61 5.53
CA SER A 50 -0.16 35.12 4.31
C SER A 50 0.12 33.62 4.41
N HIS A 51 0.62 33.15 5.56
CA HIS A 51 0.85 31.72 5.82
C HIS A 51 -0.44 30.90 5.76
N GLU A 52 -1.51 31.35 6.43
CA GLU A 52 -2.82 30.70 6.42
C GLU A 52 -3.38 30.61 4.99
N THR A 53 -3.23 31.68 4.21
CA THR A 53 -3.66 31.70 2.80
C THR A 53 -2.87 30.69 1.99
N ARG A 54 -1.54 30.66 2.12
CA ARG A 54 -0.65 29.72 1.44
C ARG A 54 -0.99 28.26 1.77
N LEU A 55 -1.25 27.97 3.04
CA LEU A 55 -1.71 26.66 3.51
C LEU A 55 -3.06 26.28 2.91
N ALA A 56 -4.02 27.22 2.91
CA ALA A 56 -5.38 26.98 2.41
C ALA A 56 -5.43 26.69 0.90
N VAL A 57 -4.53 27.26 0.10
CA VAL A 57 -4.48 27.03 -1.35
C VAL A 57 -3.55 25.89 -1.77
N ALA A 58 -2.63 25.46 -0.90
CA ALA A 58 -1.72 24.35 -1.17
C ALA A 58 -2.48 23.04 -1.43
N THR A 59 -1.97 22.21 -2.34
CA THR A 59 -2.58 20.92 -2.74
C THR A 59 -1.51 19.84 -2.85
N LEU A 60 -1.81 18.65 -2.35
CA LEU A 60 -0.87 17.54 -2.31
C LEU A 60 -0.83 16.84 -3.65
N PHE A 61 0.37 16.58 -4.15
CA PHE A 61 0.57 15.59 -5.20
C PHE A 61 0.56 14.20 -4.54
N PRO A 62 -0.41 13.33 -4.83
CA PRO A 62 -0.62 12.10 -4.06
C PRO A 62 0.34 10.98 -4.47
N ALA A 63 1.62 11.29 -4.71
CA ALA A 63 2.61 10.32 -5.18
C ALA A 63 2.79 9.18 -4.19
N TYR A 64 2.99 9.50 -2.91
CA TYR A 64 3.22 8.49 -1.88
C TYR A 64 2.03 7.53 -1.72
N GLN A 65 0.81 8.07 -1.59
CA GLN A 65 -0.42 7.28 -1.54
C GLN A 65 -0.56 6.40 -2.79
N ARG A 66 -0.41 6.98 -3.98
CA ARG A 66 -0.55 6.25 -5.23
C ARG A 66 0.48 5.12 -5.38
N THR A 67 1.71 5.34 -4.93
CA THR A 67 2.75 4.31 -4.95
C THR A 67 2.39 3.15 -4.02
N ILE A 68 1.88 3.40 -2.81
CA ILE A 68 1.44 2.34 -1.89
C ILE A 68 0.27 1.55 -2.50
N GLU A 69 -0.74 2.24 -3.04
CA GLU A 69 -1.88 1.58 -3.69
C GLU A 69 -1.43 0.67 -4.84
N VAL A 70 -0.59 1.19 -5.74
CA VAL A 70 -0.16 0.46 -6.94
C VAL A 70 0.76 -0.70 -6.60
N LEU A 71 1.72 -0.51 -5.69
CA LEU A 71 2.66 -1.57 -5.32
C LEU A 71 1.99 -2.60 -4.41
N GLY A 72 1.21 -2.15 -3.42
CA GLY A 72 0.48 -3.00 -2.50
C GLY A 72 -0.59 -3.84 -3.19
N ALA A 73 -1.15 -3.40 -4.32
CA ALA A 73 -2.10 -4.19 -5.10
C ALA A 73 -1.45 -5.31 -5.94
N LYS A 74 -0.14 -5.26 -6.22
CA LYS A 74 0.51 -6.23 -7.13
C LYS A 74 0.41 -7.68 -6.63
N PRO A 75 0.70 -8.00 -5.34
CA PRO A 75 0.53 -9.35 -4.83
C PRO A 75 -0.90 -9.89 -4.88
N PHE A 76 -1.87 -8.97 -4.92
CA PHE A 76 -3.30 -9.24 -4.92
C PHE A 76 -3.94 -9.06 -6.31
N SER A 77 -3.12 -8.96 -7.37
CA SER A 77 -3.64 -8.91 -8.75
C SER A 77 -4.29 -10.23 -9.20
N LYS A 78 -4.07 -11.31 -8.45
CA LYS A 78 -4.81 -12.58 -8.56
C LYS A 78 -5.42 -12.93 -7.20
N PRO A 79 -6.56 -13.66 -7.16
CA PRO A 79 -7.13 -14.17 -5.92
C PRO A 79 -6.13 -14.97 -5.09
N VAL A 80 -6.26 -14.92 -3.76
CA VAL A 80 -5.47 -15.78 -2.87
C VAL A 80 -5.80 -17.23 -3.17
N THR A 81 -4.78 -18.06 -3.33
CA THR A 81 -4.95 -19.50 -3.55
C THR A 81 -4.81 -20.23 -2.22
N PHE A 82 -5.79 -21.06 -1.86
CA PHE A 82 -5.70 -21.94 -0.69
C PHE A 82 -4.95 -23.23 -1.04
N GLY A 83 -4.03 -23.62 -0.16
CA GLY A 83 -3.39 -24.93 -0.18
C GLY A 83 -4.41 -26.05 0.07
N LYS A 84 -4.06 -27.26 -0.38
CA LYS A 84 -4.91 -28.46 -0.20
C LYS A 84 -5.08 -28.87 1.27
N ASP A 85 -4.20 -28.35 2.12
CA ASP A 85 -4.12 -28.59 3.55
C ASP A 85 -4.93 -27.59 4.39
N VAL A 86 -5.54 -26.57 3.77
CA VAL A 86 -6.45 -25.65 4.46
C VAL A 86 -7.80 -26.34 4.69
N PRO A 87 -8.24 -26.57 5.95
CA PRO A 87 -9.52 -27.22 6.24
C PRO A 87 -10.71 -26.48 5.64
N ALA A 88 -11.71 -27.21 5.12
CA ALA A 88 -12.91 -26.63 4.50
C ALA A 88 -13.64 -25.66 5.43
N LYS A 89 -13.68 -25.95 6.74
CA LYS A 89 -14.28 -25.06 7.74
C LYS A 89 -13.58 -23.70 7.78
N ILE A 90 -12.25 -23.67 7.71
CA ILE A 90 -11.46 -22.44 7.69
C ILE A 90 -11.68 -21.69 6.37
N GLN A 91 -11.73 -22.39 5.24
CA GLN A 91 -12.04 -21.76 3.95
C GLN A 91 -13.39 -21.02 3.97
N THR A 92 -14.42 -21.61 4.58
CA THR A 92 -15.72 -20.93 4.77
C THR A 92 -15.62 -19.70 5.66
N LEU A 93 -14.80 -19.73 6.73
CA LEU A 93 -14.58 -18.54 7.56
C LEU A 93 -13.84 -17.44 6.80
N CYS A 94 -12.96 -17.81 5.87
CA CYS A 94 -12.21 -16.87 5.04
C CYS A 94 -13.08 -16.12 4.01
N GLU A 95 -14.34 -16.48 3.81
CA GLU A 95 -15.29 -15.69 3.00
C GLU A 95 -15.68 -14.38 3.69
N ASP A 96 -15.62 -14.35 5.02
CA ASP A 96 -15.84 -13.18 5.89
C ASP A 96 -14.93 -13.30 7.12
N VAL A 97 -13.65 -13.07 6.89
CA VAL A 97 -12.58 -13.44 7.84
C VAL A 97 -12.61 -12.56 9.10
N ASP A 98 -13.12 -11.33 8.99
CA ASP A 98 -13.11 -10.33 10.04
C ASP A 98 -14.48 -10.02 10.67
N ARG A 99 -15.55 -10.66 10.16
CA ARG A 99 -16.96 -10.41 10.54
C ARG A 99 -17.48 -9.01 10.16
N GLN A 100 -16.78 -8.32 9.27
CA GLN A 100 -17.17 -7.01 8.74
C GLN A 100 -17.43 -7.07 7.23
N GLY A 101 -17.46 -8.28 6.65
CA GLY A 101 -17.76 -8.52 5.24
C GLY A 101 -16.52 -8.57 4.35
N ARG A 102 -15.30 -8.56 4.90
CA ARG A 102 -14.08 -8.74 4.11
C ARG A 102 -13.70 -10.22 4.05
N ASN A 103 -13.55 -10.74 2.84
CA ASN A 103 -12.90 -12.05 2.65
C ASN A 103 -11.39 -11.96 2.92
N LEU A 104 -10.72 -13.11 3.02
CA LEU A 104 -9.28 -13.18 3.31
C LEU A 104 -8.44 -12.38 2.31
N HIS A 105 -8.79 -12.42 1.03
CA HIS A 105 -8.06 -11.68 -0.01
C HIS A 105 -8.12 -10.17 0.20
N ALA A 106 -9.32 -9.61 0.40
CA ALA A 106 -9.51 -8.19 0.65
C ALA A 106 -8.86 -7.75 1.97
N PHE A 107 -9.01 -8.56 3.02
CA PHE A 107 -8.38 -8.30 4.32
C PHE A 107 -6.85 -8.23 4.21
N LEU A 108 -6.22 -9.23 3.56
CA LEU A 108 -4.77 -9.26 3.40
C LEU A 108 -4.25 -8.15 2.47
N ALA A 109 -5.05 -7.72 1.48
CA ALA A 109 -4.70 -6.60 0.62
C ALA A 109 -4.55 -5.29 1.43
N GLU A 110 -5.50 -5.01 2.34
CA GLU A 110 -5.44 -3.83 3.20
C GLU A 110 -4.32 -3.92 4.24
N VAL A 111 -4.14 -5.09 4.87
CA VAL A 111 -3.02 -5.36 5.78
C VAL A 111 -1.67 -5.17 5.07
N GLY A 112 -1.55 -5.66 3.84
CA GLY A 112 -0.35 -5.54 3.02
C GLY A 112 -0.05 -4.09 2.62
N GLN A 113 -1.06 -3.31 2.24
CA GLN A 113 -0.91 -1.88 1.96
C GLN A 113 -0.47 -1.11 3.20
N GLU A 114 -1.05 -1.40 4.38
CA GLU A 114 -0.64 -0.78 5.63
C GLU A 114 0.80 -1.17 6.00
N ALA A 115 1.15 -2.45 5.89
CA ALA A 115 2.50 -2.92 6.14
C ALA A 115 3.51 -2.25 5.22
N LEU A 116 3.18 -2.03 3.94
CA LEU A 116 4.05 -1.33 3.00
C LEU A 116 4.21 0.17 3.35
N GLY A 117 3.10 0.84 3.68
CA GLY A 117 3.08 2.27 3.99
C GLY A 117 3.73 2.60 5.34
N TYR A 118 3.27 1.97 6.42
CA TYR A 118 3.76 2.23 7.78
C TYR A 118 4.98 1.38 8.15
N GLY A 119 5.34 0.41 7.31
CA GLY A 119 6.40 -0.57 7.58
C GLY A 119 5.91 -1.77 8.39
N PHE A 120 4.73 -1.66 9.02
CA PHE A 120 4.19 -2.64 9.95
C PHE A 120 2.66 -2.63 9.94
N SER A 121 2.07 -3.81 10.01
CA SER A 121 0.68 -4.05 10.40
C SER A 121 0.63 -5.29 11.29
N GLY A 122 -0.52 -5.64 11.82
CA GLY A 122 -0.69 -6.83 12.64
C GLY A 122 -2.03 -7.52 12.38
N ILE A 123 -2.06 -8.83 12.60
CA ILE A 123 -3.28 -9.62 12.57
C ILE A 123 -3.46 -10.22 13.96
N LEU A 124 -4.50 -9.83 14.68
CA LEU A 124 -4.95 -10.49 15.90
C LEU A 124 -6.07 -11.46 15.53
N VAL A 125 -5.91 -12.74 15.85
CA VAL A 125 -7.02 -13.70 15.75
C VAL A 125 -7.76 -13.67 17.07
N ASP A 126 -8.94 -13.06 17.05
CA ASP A 126 -9.77 -12.89 18.23
C ASP A 126 -10.91 -13.91 18.25
N TYR A 127 -11.45 -14.14 19.45
CA TYR A 127 -12.54 -15.10 19.67
C TYR A 127 -13.51 -14.53 20.69
N PRO A 128 -14.82 -14.43 20.38
CA PRO A 128 -15.79 -13.85 21.31
C PRO A 128 -15.80 -14.58 22.65
N ALA A 129 -16.06 -13.86 23.74
CA ALA A 129 -16.19 -14.49 25.05
C ALA A 129 -17.33 -15.51 25.03
N THR A 130 -17.07 -16.73 25.48
CA THR A 130 -18.07 -17.80 25.69
C THR A 130 -18.46 -17.95 27.15
N LYS A 131 -17.88 -17.13 28.04
CA LYS A 131 -18.18 -17.10 29.47
C LYS A 131 -18.43 -15.68 29.94
N ASP A 132 -19.31 -15.52 30.90
CA ASP A 132 -19.57 -14.24 31.57
C ASP A 132 -18.46 -13.89 32.58
N LYS A 133 -18.58 -12.72 33.23
CA LYS A 133 -17.63 -12.24 34.24
C LYS A 133 -17.54 -13.14 35.48
N ASP A 134 -18.58 -13.94 35.74
CA ASP A 134 -18.64 -14.93 36.83
C ASP A 134 -18.11 -16.31 36.40
N GLY A 135 -17.64 -16.45 35.14
CA GLY A 135 -17.12 -17.69 34.58
C GLY A 135 -18.19 -18.70 34.15
N ARG A 136 -19.46 -18.32 34.11
CA ARG A 136 -20.57 -19.17 33.63
C ARG A 136 -20.60 -19.15 32.11
N ALA A 137 -20.91 -20.28 31.50
CA ALA A 137 -21.02 -20.36 30.05
C ALA A 137 -22.16 -19.47 29.55
N LEU A 138 -21.86 -18.57 28.61
CA LEU A 138 -22.85 -17.72 27.92
C LEU A 138 -23.74 -18.56 27.00
N TYR A 139 -23.23 -19.69 26.53
CA TYR A 139 -23.91 -20.63 25.65
C TYR A 139 -23.90 -22.01 26.31
N VAL A 140 -25.06 -22.65 26.39
CA VAL A 140 -25.24 -23.90 27.15
C VAL A 140 -24.80 -25.12 26.33
N THR A 141 -25.02 -25.07 25.02
CA THR A 141 -24.65 -26.14 24.09
C THR A 141 -23.82 -25.63 22.92
N LYS A 142 -23.08 -26.53 22.25
CA LYS A 142 -22.36 -26.20 21.01
C LYS A 142 -23.30 -25.70 19.91
N ALA A 143 -24.53 -26.20 19.88
CA ALA A 143 -25.55 -25.72 18.95
C ALA A 143 -25.96 -24.26 19.24
N ASP A 144 -25.98 -23.85 20.50
CA ASP A 144 -26.25 -22.46 20.89
C ASP A 144 -25.08 -21.53 20.52
N GLU A 145 -23.83 -22.00 20.66
CA GLU A 145 -22.64 -21.27 20.20
C GLU A 145 -22.63 -21.09 18.68
N ASP A 146 -22.91 -22.17 17.94
CA ASP A 146 -22.99 -22.15 16.48
C ASP A 146 -24.13 -21.23 16.00
N ALA A 147 -25.31 -21.28 16.65
CA ALA A 147 -26.44 -20.41 16.34
C ALA A 147 -26.18 -18.94 16.65
N ALA A 148 -25.38 -18.65 17.68
CA ALA A 148 -24.90 -17.30 18.00
C ALA A 148 -23.74 -16.84 17.11
N GLY A 149 -23.25 -17.70 16.20
CA GLY A 149 -22.16 -17.38 15.29
C GLY A 149 -20.82 -17.17 15.99
N VAL A 150 -20.59 -17.84 17.12
CA VAL A 150 -19.32 -17.76 17.85
C VAL A 150 -18.23 -18.44 17.03
N ARG A 151 -17.29 -17.65 16.50
CA ARG A 151 -16.18 -18.14 15.69
C ARG A 151 -14.93 -17.27 15.87
N PRO A 152 -13.73 -17.81 15.62
CA PRO A 152 -12.53 -16.99 15.49
C PRO A 152 -12.65 -16.07 14.28
N TYR A 153 -12.05 -14.89 14.37
CA TYR A 153 -12.03 -13.90 13.30
C TYR A 153 -10.76 -13.05 13.38
N PHE A 154 -10.38 -12.45 12.25
CA PHE A 154 -9.19 -11.62 12.15
C PHE A 154 -9.53 -10.17 12.48
N VAL A 155 -8.65 -9.54 13.24
CA VAL A 155 -8.68 -8.12 13.55
C VAL A 155 -7.36 -7.52 13.06
N GLN A 156 -7.45 -6.54 12.16
CA GLN A 156 -6.28 -5.78 11.75
C GLN A 156 -5.86 -4.85 12.89
N ILE A 157 -4.60 -4.95 13.29
CA ILE A 157 -4.00 -4.14 14.34
C ILE A 157 -3.08 -3.13 13.71
N HIS A 158 -3.51 -1.87 13.77
CA HIS A 158 -2.73 -0.73 13.30
C HIS A 158 -1.50 -0.48 14.21
N PRO A 159 -0.36 -0.04 13.67
CA PRO A 159 0.85 0.21 14.46
C PRO A 159 0.61 1.24 15.58
N ARG A 160 -0.20 2.27 15.32
CA ARG A 160 -0.56 3.31 16.31
C ARG A 160 -1.28 2.74 17.54
N SER A 161 -1.98 1.62 17.39
CA SER A 161 -2.68 0.95 18.48
C SER A 161 -1.73 0.19 19.40
N ILE A 162 -0.49 -0.10 18.98
CA ILE A 162 0.46 -0.84 19.82
C ILE A 162 1.09 0.08 20.85
N LEU A 163 0.82 -0.19 22.13
CA LEU A 163 1.44 0.52 23.26
C LEU A 163 2.74 -0.12 23.72
N GLY A 164 2.97 -1.39 23.39
CA GLY A 164 4.23 -2.08 23.68
C GLY A 164 4.03 -3.57 23.92
N TRP A 165 5.15 -4.28 23.95
CA TRP A 165 5.18 -5.74 24.10
C TRP A 165 6.34 -6.18 24.99
N LEU A 166 6.24 -7.41 25.48
CA LEU A 166 7.33 -8.16 26.09
C LEU A 166 7.46 -9.49 25.32
N SER A 167 8.69 -9.96 25.17
CA SER A 167 8.97 -11.22 24.47
C SER A 167 10.12 -12.01 25.11
N ASP A 168 10.11 -13.30 24.86
CA ASP A 168 11.19 -14.23 25.16
C ASP A 168 11.56 -15.05 23.90
N LYS A 169 12.36 -16.11 24.05
CA LYS A 169 12.77 -16.97 22.93
C LYS A 169 11.60 -17.69 22.23
N SER A 170 10.45 -17.79 22.89
CA SER A 170 9.22 -18.41 22.38
C SER A 170 8.20 -17.39 21.87
N GLY A 171 8.58 -16.12 21.72
CA GLY A 171 7.74 -15.06 21.15
C GLY A 171 7.14 -14.15 22.21
N LEU A 172 5.96 -13.59 21.94
CA LEU A 172 5.31 -12.63 22.85
C LEU A 172 4.92 -13.28 24.18
N THR A 173 5.26 -12.63 25.29
CA THR A 173 4.77 -12.93 26.64
C THR A 173 3.70 -11.93 27.07
N GLN A 174 3.72 -10.73 26.49
CA GLN A 174 2.72 -9.69 26.68
C GLN A 174 2.60 -8.82 25.43
N LEU A 175 1.38 -8.39 25.11
CA LEU A 175 1.09 -7.35 24.12
C LEU A 175 0.06 -6.39 24.69
N ARG A 176 0.28 -5.08 24.54
CA ARG A 176 -0.66 -4.03 24.96
C ARG A 176 -1.14 -3.26 23.74
N LEU A 177 -2.46 -3.20 23.58
CA LEU A 177 -3.15 -2.55 22.48
C LEU A 177 -4.07 -1.46 23.03
N LEU A 178 -4.05 -0.28 22.41
CA LEU A 178 -5.01 0.79 22.63
C LEU A 178 -6.16 0.62 21.64
N GLU A 179 -7.37 0.56 22.18
CA GLU A 179 -8.62 0.36 21.47
C GLU A 179 -9.55 1.53 21.76
N ARG A 180 -10.47 1.81 20.83
CA ARG A 180 -11.63 2.66 21.09
C ARG A 180 -12.87 1.80 21.03
N VAL A 181 -13.69 1.88 22.05
CA VAL A 181 -14.94 1.14 22.16
C VAL A 181 -16.09 2.14 22.13
N GLU A 182 -17.08 1.88 21.30
CA GLU A 182 -18.33 2.64 21.27
C GLU A 182 -19.27 2.12 22.37
N VAL A 183 -19.76 3.03 23.21
CA VAL A 183 -20.78 2.77 24.22
C VAL A 183 -22.01 3.61 23.87
N PRO A 184 -23.23 3.03 23.85
CA PRO A 184 -24.43 3.81 23.57
C PRO A 184 -24.55 5.03 24.49
N ASP A 185 -24.69 6.21 23.90
CA ASP A 185 -25.01 7.46 24.60
C ASP A 185 -26.39 7.95 24.15
N GLY A 186 -27.41 7.57 24.92
CA GLY A 186 -28.80 7.79 24.53
C GLY A 186 -29.24 6.89 23.37
N GLU A 187 -30.22 7.36 22.59
CA GLU A 187 -30.89 6.55 21.55
C GLU A 187 -30.20 6.63 20.18
N PHE A 188 -29.48 7.71 19.88
CA PHE A 188 -28.95 8.01 18.55
C PHE A 188 -27.48 8.47 18.57
N ASP A 189 -26.78 8.32 19.69
CA ASP A 189 -25.37 8.69 19.82
C ASP A 189 -24.54 7.58 20.47
N VAL A 190 -23.23 7.66 20.31
CA VAL A 190 -22.27 6.76 20.93
C VAL A 190 -21.12 7.55 21.54
N GLU A 191 -20.76 7.22 22.77
CA GLU A 191 -19.55 7.70 23.39
C GLU A 191 -18.37 6.78 23.02
N LEU A 192 -17.28 7.38 22.53
CA LEU A 192 -16.03 6.66 22.27
C LEU A 192 -15.14 6.67 23.51
N ILE A 193 -14.99 5.51 24.13
CA ILE A 193 -14.11 5.32 25.29
C ILE A 193 -12.81 4.66 24.90
N ASP A 194 -11.69 5.18 25.41
CA ASP A 194 -10.39 4.54 25.25
C ASP A 194 -10.28 3.33 26.18
N GLN A 195 -9.87 2.19 25.63
CA GLN A 195 -9.65 0.94 26.33
C GLN A 195 -8.25 0.40 26.04
N VAL A 196 -7.54 -0.10 27.05
CA VAL A 196 -6.27 -0.80 26.84
C VAL A 196 -6.48 -2.30 26.99
N ARG A 197 -6.29 -3.06 25.92
CA ARG A 197 -6.26 -4.52 25.96
C ARG A 197 -4.85 -5.01 26.24
N VAL A 198 -4.70 -5.83 27.28
CA VAL A 198 -3.44 -6.50 27.63
C VAL A 198 -3.60 -8.00 27.40
N LEU A 199 -2.87 -8.53 26.43
CA LEU A 199 -2.82 -9.94 26.11
C LEU A 199 -1.60 -10.58 26.75
N ARG A 200 -1.78 -11.73 27.38
CA ARG A 200 -0.73 -12.60 27.95
C ARG A 200 -0.98 -14.03 27.47
N ARG A 201 0.03 -14.90 27.58
CA ARG A 201 -0.17 -16.33 27.31
C ARG A 201 -1.22 -16.89 28.27
N GLY A 202 -2.33 -17.38 27.73
CA GLY A 202 -3.43 -17.96 28.52
C GLY A 202 -4.38 -16.95 29.19
N ALA A 203 -4.20 -15.63 29.05
CA ALA A 203 -5.07 -14.65 29.69
C ALA A 203 -5.13 -13.30 28.96
N TRP A 204 -6.22 -12.56 29.18
CA TRP A 204 -6.40 -11.21 28.68
C TRP A 204 -7.08 -10.33 29.73
N GLU A 205 -6.83 -9.02 29.64
CA GLU A 205 -7.46 -7.99 30.45
C GLU A 205 -7.78 -6.78 29.58
N THR A 206 -8.91 -6.12 29.83
CA THR A 206 -9.21 -4.79 29.29
C THR A 206 -9.23 -3.78 30.42
N TRP A 207 -8.65 -2.62 30.18
CA TRP A 207 -8.52 -1.54 31.15
C TRP A 207 -9.22 -0.30 30.61
N ARG A 208 -9.95 0.43 31.46
CA ARG A 208 -10.60 1.70 31.12
C ARG A 208 -10.22 2.78 32.14
N LYS A 209 -10.31 4.05 31.73
CA LYS A 209 -10.13 5.18 32.65
C LYS A 209 -11.21 5.12 33.75
N THR A 210 -10.81 5.45 34.98
CA THR A 210 -11.77 5.59 36.08
C THR A 210 -12.35 7.00 36.09
N GLU A 211 -13.69 7.14 36.07
CA GLU A 211 -14.39 8.43 36.01
C GLU A 211 -14.13 9.36 37.22
N ASN A 212 -13.54 8.85 38.30
CA ASN A 212 -13.45 9.54 39.60
C ASN A 212 -12.02 9.83 40.08
N LYS A 213 -10.98 9.70 39.24
CA LYS A 213 -9.59 10.00 39.63
C LYS A 213 -8.81 10.69 38.50
N ARG A 214 -7.61 11.22 38.82
CA ARG A 214 -6.71 11.92 37.88
C ARG A 214 -6.62 11.17 36.55
N ASP A 215 -6.38 11.91 35.46
CA ASP A 215 -6.33 11.46 34.06
C ASP A 215 -5.45 10.22 33.73
N ASP A 216 -4.67 9.74 34.70
CA ASP A 216 -3.75 8.61 34.60
C ASP A 216 -4.19 7.34 35.35
N ASP A 217 -5.36 7.32 36.01
CA ASP A 217 -5.83 6.17 36.78
C ASP A 217 -6.71 5.23 35.93
N TRP A 218 -6.13 4.08 35.55
CA TRP A 218 -6.77 2.99 34.82
C TRP A 218 -7.14 1.85 35.75
N ALA A 219 -8.33 1.27 35.57
CA ALA A 219 -8.76 0.07 36.28
C ALA A 219 -9.12 -1.05 35.29
N VAL A 220 -8.95 -2.29 35.74
CA VAL A 220 -9.43 -3.47 35.00
C VAL A 220 -10.95 -3.35 34.86
N HIS A 221 -11.41 -3.34 33.62
CA HIS A 221 -12.82 -3.37 33.27
C HIS A 221 -13.30 -4.82 33.13
N GLU A 222 -12.55 -5.64 32.38
CA GLU A 222 -12.82 -7.07 32.19
C GLU A 222 -11.52 -7.87 32.13
N SER A 223 -11.62 -9.16 32.42
CA SER A 223 -10.51 -10.11 32.31
C SER A 223 -11.04 -11.49 31.99
N GLY A 224 -10.23 -12.29 31.31
CA GLY A 224 -10.55 -13.67 30.99
C GLY A 224 -9.32 -14.54 30.78
N VAL A 225 -9.56 -15.85 30.70
CA VAL A 225 -8.54 -16.84 30.36
C VAL A 225 -8.79 -17.37 28.96
N THR A 226 -7.70 -17.68 28.24
CA THR A 226 -7.75 -18.37 26.94
C THR A 226 -7.04 -19.71 27.04
N THR A 227 -7.52 -20.69 26.30
CA THR A 227 -6.90 -22.01 26.17
C THR A 227 -5.68 -21.99 25.24
N LEU A 228 -5.47 -20.91 24.49
CA LEU A 228 -4.32 -20.76 23.61
C LEU A 228 -3.02 -20.65 24.39
N LYS A 229 -2.00 -21.37 23.92
CA LYS A 229 -0.65 -21.38 24.51
C LYS A 229 0.15 -20.10 24.21
N GLY A 230 -0.20 -19.40 23.13
CA GLY A 230 0.42 -18.16 22.67
C GLY A 230 -0.53 -16.97 22.69
N ILE A 231 0.01 -15.78 22.45
CA ILE A 231 -0.79 -14.60 22.11
C ILE A 231 -1.09 -14.70 20.61
N PRO A 232 -2.36 -14.74 20.17
CA PRO A 232 -2.74 -14.96 18.77
C PRO A 232 -2.56 -13.71 17.90
N PHE A 233 -1.40 -13.06 18.02
CA PHE A 233 -1.03 -11.87 17.28
C PHE A 233 0.14 -12.18 16.36
N VAL A 234 -0.02 -11.84 15.08
CA VAL A 234 0.97 -12.03 14.04
C VAL A 234 1.41 -10.67 13.47
N PRO A 235 2.69 -10.29 13.59
CA PRO A 235 3.19 -9.07 12.97
C PRO A 235 3.37 -9.26 11.46
N VAL A 236 2.96 -8.27 10.67
CA VAL A 236 3.13 -8.20 9.22
C VAL A 236 4.10 -7.07 8.88
N TYR A 237 5.14 -7.37 8.10
CA TYR A 237 6.25 -6.43 7.86
C TYR A 237 6.32 -5.99 6.40
N GLY A 238 6.36 -4.68 6.17
CA GLY A 238 6.77 -4.12 4.86
C GLY A 238 8.28 -3.96 4.73
N ASN A 239 8.98 -3.65 5.84
CA ASN A 239 10.44 -3.69 5.90
C ASN A 239 10.88 -4.01 7.33
N ARG A 240 11.25 -5.27 7.54
CA ARG A 240 11.55 -5.85 8.85
C ARG A 240 12.97 -5.50 9.31
N LEU A 241 13.08 -4.89 10.49
CA LEU A 241 14.37 -4.63 11.16
C LEU A 241 14.67 -5.64 12.27
N GLY A 242 13.63 -6.28 12.81
CA GLY A 242 13.72 -7.24 13.90
C GLY A 242 12.34 -7.73 14.30
N PHE A 243 12.26 -8.53 15.36
CA PHE A 243 10.97 -8.94 15.91
C PHE A 243 10.22 -7.74 16.48
N MET A 244 8.99 -7.49 16.00
CA MET A 244 8.16 -6.32 16.32
C MET A 244 8.82 -4.98 15.98
N MET A 245 9.83 -4.97 15.11
CA MET A 245 10.58 -3.77 14.71
C MET A 245 10.59 -3.64 13.20
N ALA A 246 10.15 -2.49 12.71
CA ALA A 246 10.04 -2.21 11.29
C ALA A 246 10.25 -0.72 10.99
N ARG A 247 10.37 -0.40 9.71
CA ARG A 247 10.40 0.98 9.18
C ARG A 247 9.56 1.04 7.90
N PRO A 248 8.88 2.15 7.57
CA PRO A 248 8.26 2.32 6.25
C PRO A 248 9.23 2.01 5.12
N ALA A 249 8.83 1.15 4.18
CA ALA A 249 9.68 0.77 3.04
C ALA A 249 9.94 1.96 2.09
N LEU A 250 8.96 2.84 1.98
CA LEU A 250 8.97 4.03 1.12
C LEU A 250 9.20 5.33 1.91
N LEU A 251 9.92 5.29 3.04
CA LEU A 251 10.08 6.48 3.90
C LEU A 251 10.74 7.66 3.17
N GLU A 252 11.73 7.40 2.33
CA GLU A 252 12.42 8.47 1.58
C GLU A 252 11.49 9.10 0.54
N LEU A 253 10.59 8.31 -0.06
CA LEU A 253 9.52 8.83 -0.92
C LEU A 253 8.52 9.69 -0.11
N ALA A 254 8.21 9.31 1.13
CA ALA A 254 7.35 10.12 2.00
C ALA A 254 7.97 11.50 2.26
N HIS A 255 9.27 11.54 2.61
CA HIS A 255 9.99 12.80 2.81
C HIS A 255 10.07 13.65 1.53
N ALA A 256 10.37 13.02 0.39
CA ALA A 256 10.36 13.70 -0.90
C ALA A 256 8.98 14.26 -1.28
N ASN A 257 7.89 13.58 -0.92
CA ASN A 257 6.53 14.09 -1.16
C ASN A 257 6.20 15.32 -0.28
N VAL A 258 6.78 15.41 0.94
CA VAL A 258 6.70 16.63 1.77
C VAL A 258 7.53 17.76 1.16
N GLU A 259 8.73 17.48 0.67
CA GLU A 259 9.55 18.45 -0.07
C GLU A 259 8.79 18.99 -1.30
N HIS A 260 8.06 18.11 -2.00
CA HIS A 260 7.22 18.49 -3.14
C HIS A 260 6.06 19.38 -2.72
N TRP A 261 5.34 19.02 -1.65
CA TRP A 261 4.27 19.85 -1.06
C TRP A 261 4.75 21.27 -0.74
N GLN A 262 5.92 21.40 -0.11
CA GLN A 262 6.51 22.69 0.24
C GLN A 262 6.91 23.48 -1.02
N SER A 263 7.70 22.86 -1.90
CA SER A 263 8.22 23.51 -3.11
C SER A 263 7.10 23.92 -4.07
N LYS A 264 6.09 23.08 -4.24
CA LYS A 264 4.92 23.37 -5.05
C LYS A 264 4.10 24.52 -4.48
N SER A 265 3.93 24.59 -3.16
CA SER A 265 3.25 25.71 -2.50
C SER A 265 3.97 27.03 -2.75
N ASP A 266 5.29 27.05 -2.62
CA ASP A 266 6.10 28.25 -2.89
C ASP A 266 6.06 28.63 -4.39
N GLN A 267 6.11 27.64 -5.29
CA GLN A 267 5.97 27.85 -6.74
C GLN A 267 4.60 28.44 -7.11
N GLN A 268 3.54 27.99 -6.45
CA GLN A 268 2.19 28.56 -6.64
C GLN A 268 2.14 30.01 -6.17
N ASN A 269 2.74 30.31 -5.01
CA ASN A 269 2.78 31.65 -4.45
C ASN A 269 3.56 32.62 -5.36
N ILE A 270 4.76 32.24 -5.81
CA ILE A 270 5.55 33.10 -6.70
C ILE A 270 4.83 33.32 -8.03
N LEU A 271 4.18 32.30 -8.60
CA LEU A 271 3.38 32.45 -9.81
C LEU A 271 2.17 33.37 -9.61
N HIS A 272 1.54 33.35 -8.43
CA HIS A 272 0.45 34.26 -8.11
C HIS A 272 0.92 35.72 -8.12
N VAL A 273 2.03 36.02 -7.43
CA VAL A 273 2.62 37.37 -7.39
C VAL A 273 3.09 37.81 -8.78
N ALA A 274 3.80 36.92 -9.50
CA ALA A 274 4.33 37.13 -10.84
C ALA A 274 3.28 37.54 -11.89
N ARG A 275 2.08 36.96 -11.79
CA ARG A 275 0.99 37.18 -12.75
C ARG A 275 0.36 38.58 -12.65
N VAL A 276 0.71 39.34 -11.62
CA VAL A 276 0.21 40.69 -11.40
C VAL A 276 1.38 41.67 -11.46
N PRO A 277 1.80 42.10 -12.66
CA PRO A 277 2.93 42.99 -12.82
C PRO A 277 2.65 44.35 -12.15
N ILE A 278 3.67 44.92 -11.51
CA ILE A 278 3.54 46.21 -10.83
C ILE A 278 3.74 47.32 -11.86
N LEU A 279 2.77 48.22 -11.96
CA LEU A 279 2.94 49.43 -12.76
C LEU A 279 3.83 50.43 -12.02
N PHE A 280 5.02 50.68 -12.55
CA PHE A 280 5.95 51.69 -12.04
C PHE A 280 5.81 52.98 -12.83
N GLY A 281 5.65 54.08 -12.11
CA GLY A 281 5.64 55.44 -12.66
C GLY A 281 6.74 56.30 -12.05
N LYS A 282 7.47 57.03 -12.89
CA LYS A 282 8.46 58.04 -12.53
C LYS A 282 8.10 59.35 -13.22
N GLY A 283 8.10 60.47 -12.50
CA GLY A 283 7.96 61.80 -13.11
C GLY A 283 6.61 62.11 -13.78
N LEU A 284 5.52 61.46 -13.36
CA LEU A 284 4.18 61.58 -13.98
C LEU A 284 3.31 62.74 -13.45
N GLY A 285 3.77 63.47 -12.43
CA GLY A 285 3.00 64.54 -11.77
C GLY A 285 1.91 64.02 -10.82
N GLU A 286 0.96 64.88 -10.43
CA GLU A 286 -0.19 64.55 -9.55
C GLU A 286 -1.41 63.97 -10.31
N ASN A 287 -1.25 63.63 -11.59
CA ASN A 287 -2.36 63.16 -12.42
C ASN A 287 -2.84 61.75 -11.99
N GLU A 288 -4.16 61.55 -11.94
CA GLU A 288 -4.76 60.24 -11.71
C GLU A 288 -4.43 59.29 -12.89
N ILE A 289 -3.74 58.18 -12.60
CA ILE A 289 -3.31 57.23 -13.63
C ILE A 289 -4.45 56.25 -13.90
N VAL A 290 -5.18 56.46 -15.00
CA VAL A 290 -6.19 55.52 -15.49
C VAL A 290 -5.55 54.60 -16.53
N VAL A 291 -5.36 53.33 -16.18
CA VAL A 291 -4.87 52.30 -17.11
C VAL A 291 -6.06 51.56 -17.71
N GLY A 292 -6.26 51.71 -19.02
CA GLY A 292 -7.26 50.98 -19.77
C GLY A 292 -6.88 50.90 -21.25
N ALA A 293 -7.38 49.90 -21.96
CA ALA A 293 -7.01 49.63 -23.36
C ALA A 293 -7.24 50.81 -24.33
N GLY A 294 -8.07 51.79 -23.96
CA GLY A 294 -8.34 53.01 -24.73
C GLY A 294 -7.75 54.31 -24.15
N THR A 295 -6.89 54.24 -23.13
CA THR A 295 -6.36 55.43 -22.44
C THR A 295 -4.86 55.60 -22.72
N ALA A 296 -4.44 56.81 -23.08
CA ALA A 296 -3.03 57.16 -23.25
C ALA A 296 -2.53 57.95 -22.03
N VAL A 297 -1.44 57.50 -21.42
CA VAL A 297 -0.78 58.22 -20.32
C VAL A 297 0.20 59.23 -20.92
N LYS A 298 0.09 60.49 -20.50
CA LYS A 298 0.97 61.59 -20.92
C LYS A 298 1.78 62.07 -19.73
N ALA A 299 3.03 62.45 -19.99
CA ALA A 299 3.90 63.04 -18.99
C ALA A 299 4.72 64.17 -19.63
N ASP A 300 4.83 65.29 -18.93
CA ASP A 300 5.52 66.49 -19.40
C ASP A 300 6.99 66.53 -18.97
N HIS A 301 7.38 65.72 -17.99
CA HIS A 301 8.74 65.67 -17.48
C HIS A 301 9.66 64.87 -18.43
N PRO A 302 10.86 65.38 -18.80
CA PRO A 302 11.77 64.70 -19.73
C PRO A 302 12.20 63.30 -19.30
N ASP A 303 12.37 63.09 -17.98
CA ASP A 303 12.73 61.80 -17.38
C ASP A 303 11.52 60.96 -16.92
N ALA A 304 10.32 61.26 -17.42
CA ALA A 304 9.13 60.50 -17.09
C ALA A 304 9.18 59.08 -17.68
N ASP A 305 8.77 58.09 -16.89
CA ASP A 305 8.77 56.69 -17.28
C ASP A 305 7.53 56.01 -16.72
N LEU A 306 6.87 55.18 -17.52
CA LEU A 306 5.76 54.34 -17.10
C LEU A 306 5.96 52.97 -17.71
N LYS A 307 6.17 51.95 -16.86
CA LYS A 307 6.43 50.59 -17.31
C LYS A 307 5.91 49.57 -16.32
N PHE A 308 5.61 48.38 -16.82
CA PHE A 308 5.41 47.22 -15.97
C PHE A 308 6.77 46.73 -15.48
N VAL A 309 6.89 46.58 -14.16
CA VAL A 309 8.03 45.95 -13.50
C VAL A 309 7.69 44.49 -13.32
N GLU A 310 8.37 43.66 -14.09
CA GLU A 310 8.28 42.21 -14.06
C GLU A 310 9.62 41.63 -13.64
N HIS A 311 9.60 40.49 -12.95
CA HIS A 311 10.81 39.72 -12.75
C HIS A 311 11.27 39.10 -14.08
N SER A 312 12.55 38.75 -14.21
CA SER A 312 13.06 38.06 -15.42
C SER A 312 12.45 36.67 -15.67
N GLY A 313 11.78 36.08 -14.67
CA GLY A 313 11.16 34.75 -14.74
C GLY A 313 12.14 33.60 -14.51
N ALA A 314 13.44 33.87 -14.48
CA ALA A 314 14.48 32.84 -14.35
C ALA A 314 14.33 31.99 -13.07
N ALA A 315 13.96 32.61 -11.95
CA ALA A 315 13.74 31.90 -10.68
C ALA A 315 12.49 31.01 -10.71
N ILE A 316 11.44 31.42 -11.44
CA ILE A 316 10.21 30.64 -11.60
C ILE A 316 10.48 29.40 -12.45
N GLU A 317 11.27 29.55 -13.51
CA GLU A 317 11.66 28.41 -14.35
C GLU A 317 12.59 27.47 -13.59
N ALA A 318 13.57 27.99 -12.83
CA ALA A 318 14.42 27.16 -11.98
C ALA A 318 13.60 26.37 -10.93
N GLY A 319 12.60 27.01 -10.31
CA GLY A 319 11.68 26.34 -9.39
C GLY A 319 10.87 25.22 -10.06
N ARG A 320 10.38 25.46 -11.29
CA ARG A 320 9.72 24.44 -12.10
C ARG A 320 10.64 23.24 -12.38
N VAL A 321 11.86 23.47 -12.84
CA VAL A 321 12.84 22.40 -13.13
C VAL A 321 13.15 21.60 -11.87
N SER A 322 13.37 22.28 -10.74
CA SER A 322 13.62 21.61 -9.45
C SER A 322 12.46 20.69 -9.01
N ILE A 323 11.21 21.09 -9.27
CA ILE A 323 10.03 20.25 -8.99
C ILE A 323 9.99 19.05 -9.92
N LEU A 324 10.28 19.21 -11.22
CA LEU A 324 10.32 18.11 -12.17
C LEU A 324 11.42 17.09 -11.81
N ASP A 325 12.61 17.55 -11.45
CA ASP A 325 13.71 16.70 -10.98
C ASP A 325 13.33 15.95 -9.68
N LEU A 326 12.57 16.59 -8.80
CA LEU A 326 12.03 15.96 -7.59
C LEU A 326 10.99 14.88 -7.93
N GLU A 327 10.05 15.15 -8.84
CA GLU A 327 9.07 14.16 -9.31
C GLU A 327 9.74 12.93 -9.95
N ASP A 328 10.82 13.14 -10.71
CA ASP A 328 11.62 12.07 -11.30
C ASP A 328 12.35 11.22 -10.24
N ARG A 329 12.97 11.86 -9.23
CA ARG A 329 13.56 11.16 -8.07
C ARG A 329 12.51 10.36 -7.29
N MET A 330 11.32 10.95 -7.08
CA MET A 330 10.20 10.26 -6.42
C MET A 330 9.74 9.03 -7.20
N ARG A 331 9.64 9.14 -8.53
CA ARG A 331 9.30 8.00 -9.41
C ARG A 331 10.33 6.88 -9.29
N GLN A 332 11.62 7.23 -9.28
CA GLN A 332 12.71 6.25 -9.12
C GLN A 332 12.65 5.57 -7.75
N ALA A 333 12.41 6.32 -6.67
CA ALA A 333 12.28 5.79 -5.31
C ALA A 333 11.10 4.79 -5.20
N GLY A 334 9.96 5.10 -5.84
CA GLY A 334 8.84 4.15 -5.91
C GLY A 334 9.15 2.90 -6.72
N ALA A 335 9.92 3.03 -7.81
CA ALA A 335 10.30 1.90 -8.66
C ALA A 335 11.32 0.95 -8.01
N GLU A 336 12.12 1.41 -7.04
CA GLU A 336 13.18 0.62 -6.41
C GLU A 336 12.67 -0.70 -5.83
N LEU A 337 11.43 -0.73 -5.31
CA LEU A 337 10.85 -1.95 -4.74
C LEU A 337 10.61 -3.07 -5.77
N LEU A 338 10.52 -2.73 -7.05
CA LEU A 338 10.34 -3.67 -8.16
C LEU A 338 11.68 -4.13 -8.75
N VAL A 339 12.78 -3.44 -8.44
CA VAL A 339 14.10 -3.79 -8.96
C VAL A 339 14.56 -5.10 -8.34
N ILE A 340 14.80 -6.09 -9.19
CA ILE A 340 15.44 -7.35 -8.82
C ILE A 340 16.91 -7.04 -8.51
N LYS A 341 17.30 -7.21 -7.24
CA LYS A 341 18.71 -7.09 -6.83
C LYS A 341 19.37 -8.46 -7.02
N PRO A 342 20.47 -8.58 -7.78
CA PRO A 342 21.22 -9.84 -7.86
C PRO A 342 21.71 -10.21 -6.45
N GLY A 343 21.56 -11.48 -6.07
CA GLY A 343 22.08 -11.99 -4.79
C GLY A 343 23.57 -11.71 -4.67
N ASN A 344 24.05 -11.42 -3.46
CA ASN A 344 25.49 -11.24 -3.21
C ASN A 344 26.23 -12.52 -3.59
N ILE A 345 26.86 -12.50 -4.75
CA ILE A 345 27.76 -13.53 -5.26
C ILE A 345 29.07 -13.49 -4.46
N THR A 346 29.12 -14.24 -3.35
CA THR A 346 30.38 -14.78 -2.85
C THR A 346 30.60 -16.16 -3.49
N GLU A 347 31.77 -16.36 -4.11
CA GLU A 347 32.13 -17.45 -5.04
C GLU A 347 32.05 -18.91 -4.51
N SER A 348 31.37 -19.19 -3.41
CA SER A 348 31.31 -20.54 -2.80
C SER A 348 29.91 -21.16 -2.72
N GLN A 349 28.85 -20.51 -3.21
CA GLN A 349 27.45 -20.97 -3.06
C GLN A 349 26.76 -21.40 -4.36
N THR A 350 27.49 -21.54 -5.47
CA THR A 350 26.95 -21.72 -6.83
C THR A 350 26.24 -23.06 -7.10
N LEU A 351 26.06 -23.94 -6.12
CA LEU A 351 25.37 -25.23 -6.28
C LEU A 351 24.10 -25.39 -5.44
N ALA A 352 23.82 -24.46 -4.51
CA ALA A 352 22.59 -24.47 -3.71
C ALA A 352 21.69 -23.25 -3.99
N ASP A 353 22.27 -22.12 -4.40
CA ASP A 353 21.55 -20.85 -4.54
C ASP A 353 21.20 -20.54 -6.01
N ASN A 354 20.31 -21.35 -6.57
CA ASN A 354 19.47 -20.94 -7.71
C ASN A 354 18.30 -20.05 -7.23
N GLU A 355 18.51 -19.20 -6.23
CA GLU A 355 17.55 -18.14 -5.90
C GLU A 355 17.65 -17.08 -7.00
N GLN A 356 16.70 -17.12 -7.94
CA GLN A 356 16.44 -15.98 -8.82
C GLN A 356 16.27 -14.74 -7.93
N GLY A 357 17.01 -13.67 -8.21
CA GLY A 357 16.98 -12.47 -7.37
C GLY A 357 15.54 -12.01 -7.10
N ALA A 358 15.20 -11.80 -5.82
CA ALA A 358 13.89 -11.31 -5.42
C ALA A 358 13.90 -9.79 -5.26
N CYS A 359 12.88 -9.10 -5.76
CA CYS A 359 12.69 -7.68 -5.48
C CYS A 359 12.13 -7.47 -4.06
N ALA A 360 12.26 -6.26 -3.52
CA ALA A 360 11.81 -5.98 -2.16
C ALA A 360 10.31 -6.22 -1.98
N LEU A 361 9.49 -5.95 -3.01
CA LEU A 361 8.04 -6.20 -2.96
C LEU A 361 7.69 -7.70 -2.92
N GLN A 362 8.50 -8.58 -3.55
CA GLN A 362 8.31 -10.04 -3.44
C GLN A 362 8.51 -10.50 -2.00
N LYS A 363 9.53 -9.98 -1.31
CA LYS A 363 9.77 -10.26 0.12
C LYS A 363 8.62 -9.80 1.00
N VAL A 364 7.97 -8.68 0.66
CA VAL A 364 6.77 -8.23 1.36
C VAL A 364 5.60 -9.19 1.13
N ALA A 365 5.39 -9.65 -0.10
CA ALA A 365 4.35 -10.64 -0.40
C ALA A 365 4.56 -11.95 0.37
N GLU A 366 5.80 -12.46 0.42
CA GLU A 366 6.18 -13.64 1.21
C GLU A 366 5.92 -13.42 2.72
N ASN A 367 6.29 -12.25 3.26
CA ASN A 367 5.98 -11.92 4.66
C ASN A 367 4.47 -11.89 4.94
N ILE A 368 3.65 -11.50 3.96
CA ILE A 368 2.19 -11.50 4.11
C ILE A 368 1.64 -12.93 4.08
N GLU A 369 2.14 -13.79 3.19
CA GLU A 369 1.81 -15.23 3.16
C GLU A 369 2.16 -15.88 4.51
N ASP A 370 3.40 -15.73 4.97
CA ASP A 370 3.87 -16.31 6.24
C ASP A 370 3.02 -15.83 7.43
N ALA A 371 2.58 -14.57 7.40
CA ALA A 371 1.75 -14.02 8.45
C ALA A 371 0.30 -14.53 8.38
N ALA A 372 -0.24 -14.67 7.18
CA ALA A 372 -1.56 -15.24 6.96
C ALA A 372 -1.60 -16.71 7.39
N ASP A 373 -0.60 -17.51 7.03
CA ASP A 373 -0.48 -18.92 7.45
C ASP A 373 -0.45 -19.06 8.98
N GLN A 374 0.32 -18.21 9.66
CA GLN A 374 0.34 -18.17 11.13
C GLN A 374 -1.02 -17.75 11.73
N ALA A 375 -1.73 -16.80 11.11
CA ALA A 375 -3.05 -16.39 11.56
C ALA A 375 -4.09 -17.51 11.33
N LEU A 376 -4.02 -18.22 10.19
CA LEU A 376 -4.85 -19.40 9.93
C LEU A 376 -4.54 -20.52 10.92
N GLN A 377 -3.29 -20.69 11.34
CA GLN A 377 -2.95 -21.65 12.39
C GLN A 377 -3.58 -21.28 13.74
N PHE A 378 -3.57 -20.00 14.14
CA PHE A 378 -4.29 -19.58 15.35
C PHE A 378 -5.80 -19.79 15.24
N MET A 379 -6.36 -19.59 14.04
CA MET A 379 -7.76 -19.91 13.77
C MET A 379 -8.04 -21.41 13.92
N ALA A 380 -7.16 -22.27 13.42
CA ALA A 380 -7.22 -23.72 13.60
C ALA A 380 -7.15 -24.13 15.07
N ASP A 381 -6.23 -23.53 15.84
CA ASP A 381 -6.07 -23.80 17.27
C ASP A 381 -7.35 -23.47 18.06
N PHE A 382 -8.06 -22.38 17.71
CA PHE A 382 -9.37 -22.06 18.30
C PHE A 382 -10.46 -23.08 17.92
N LEU A 383 -10.41 -23.62 16.70
CA LEU A 383 -11.38 -24.59 16.20
C LEU A 383 -11.07 -26.02 16.66
N GLY A 384 -9.89 -26.27 17.23
CA GLY A 384 -9.39 -27.60 17.55
C GLY A 384 -8.93 -28.40 16.33
N GLU A 385 -8.67 -27.72 15.21
CA GLU A 385 -8.08 -28.31 14.01
C GLU A 385 -6.56 -28.45 14.17
N GLN A 386 -5.96 -29.43 13.49
CA GLN A 386 -4.51 -29.68 13.61
C GLN A 386 -3.65 -28.70 12.82
N THR A 387 -4.18 -28.16 11.72
CA THR A 387 -3.46 -27.26 10.82
C THR A 387 -4.38 -26.18 10.29
N GLY A 388 -3.88 -24.94 10.18
CA GLY A 388 -4.53 -23.85 9.45
C GLY A 388 -4.35 -23.95 7.93
N GLY A 389 -3.33 -24.68 7.50
CA GLY A 389 -2.88 -24.80 6.11
C GLY A 389 -2.10 -23.59 5.61
N HIS A 390 -1.81 -23.60 4.31
CA HIS A 390 -1.01 -22.56 3.65
C HIS A 390 -1.79 -21.81 2.58
N ILE A 391 -1.43 -20.55 2.33
CA ILE A 391 -1.92 -19.77 1.20
C ILE A 391 -0.81 -19.38 0.23
N THR A 392 -1.18 -18.95 -0.97
CA THR A 392 -0.24 -18.41 -1.95
C THR A 392 -0.79 -17.15 -2.60
N LEU A 393 0.06 -16.13 -2.68
CA LEU A 393 -0.11 -14.85 -3.35
C LEU A 393 0.65 -14.83 -4.67
N PHE A 394 0.24 -13.92 -5.55
CA PHE A 394 0.92 -13.71 -6.82
C PHE A 394 2.25 -12.98 -6.59
N LYS A 395 3.37 -13.53 -7.07
CA LYS A 395 4.72 -12.97 -6.83
C LYS A 395 5.48 -12.57 -8.11
N ASP A 396 4.90 -12.80 -9.28
CA ASP A 396 5.56 -12.59 -10.58
C ASP A 396 5.35 -11.18 -11.17
N PHE A 397 5.52 -10.13 -10.36
CA PHE A 397 5.33 -8.73 -10.80
C PHE A 397 6.64 -7.96 -11.06
N GLY A 398 7.80 -8.52 -10.66
CA GLY A 398 9.12 -7.91 -10.92
C GLY A 398 9.58 -7.99 -12.38
N ALA A 399 9.03 -8.94 -13.16
CA ALA A 399 9.36 -9.11 -14.57
C ALA A 399 8.65 -8.12 -15.51
N ALA A 400 7.64 -7.39 -15.02
CA ALA A 400 6.77 -6.56 -15.84
C ALA A 400 7.46 -5.29 -16.41
N THR A 401 8.50 -4.77 -15.76
CA THR A 401 9.28 -3.62 -16.29
C THR A 401 10.18 -4.01 -17.47
N LEU A 402 10.29 -5.31 -17.77
CA LEU A 402 10.98 -5.84 -18.95
C LEU A 402 9.98 -6.37 -20.01
N ALA A 403 8.67 -6.33 -19.76
CA ALA A 403 7.68 -7.12 -20.50
C ALA A 403 7.72 -6.92 -22.03
N GLU A 404 7.80 -5.69 -22.55
CA GLU A 404 7.81 -5.46 -24.00
C GLU A 404 9.15 -5.86 -24.64
N ALA A 405 10.28 -5.43 -24.07
CA ALA A 405 11.60 -5.71 -24.62
C ALA A 405 11.98 -7.21 -24.53
N SER A 406 11.47 -7.92 -23.53
CA SER A 406 11.74 -9.34 -23.35
C SER A 406 10.70 -10.26 -23.98
N ALA A 407 9.46 -9.83 -24.22
CA ALA A 407 8.50 -10.61 -25.02
C ALA A 407 8.96 -10.75 -26.47
N GLU A 408 9.53 -9.69 -27.05
CA GLU A 408 10.12 -9.76 -28.39
C GLU A 408 11.34 -10.70 -28.43
N LEU A 409 12.17 -10.70 -27.37
CA LEU A 409 13.29 -11.63 -27.23
C LEU A 409 12.82 -13.09 -27.08
N LEU A 410 11.78 -13.33 -26.27
CA LEU A 410 11.19 -14.66 -26.09
C LEU A 410 10.59 -15.18 -27.40
N LEU A 411 9.86 -14.33 -28.13
CA LEU A 411 9.35 -14.64 -29.45
C LEU A 411 10.49 -14.98 -30.43
N LYS A 412 11.58 -14.19 -30.45
CA LYS A 412 12.77 -14.50 -31.27
C LYS A 412 13.43 -15.82 -30.87
N THR A 413 13.48 -16.14 -29.59
CA THR A 413 14.07 -17.38 -29.06
C THR A 413 13.24 -18.60 -29.44
N ASN A 414 11.90 -18.46 -29.39
CA ASN A 414 10.96 -19.45 -29.87
C ASN A 414 11.03 -19.64 -31.40
N GLN A 415 11.03 -18.55 -32.17
CA GLN A 415 11.23 -18.58 -33.63
C GLN A 415 12.58 -19.20 -34.03
N ALA A 416 13.62 -19.04 -33.20
CA ALA A 416 14.92 -19.70 -33.38
C ALA A 416 14.94 -21.18 -32.97
N GLY A 417 13.81 -21.74 -32.53
CA GLY A 417 13.66 -23.14 -32.12
C GLY A 417 14.35 -23.48 -30.80
N LYS A 418 14.60 -22.50 -29.93
CA LYS A 418 15.27 -22.68 -28.63
C LYS A 418 14.32 -22.64 -27.44
N LEU A 419 13.08 -22.26 -27.65
CA LEU A 419 12.00 -22.22 -26.65
C LEU A 419 10.75 -22.85 -27.27
N SER A 420 10.06 -23.74 -26.56
CA SER A 420 8.81 -24.36 -27.05
C SER A 420 7.66 -23.36 -27.04
N ASP A 421 6.62 -23.63 -27.84
CA ASP A 421 5.41 -22.79 -27.88
C ASP A 421 4.65 -22.82 -26.54
N GLU A 422 4.67 -23.97 -25.86
CA GLU A 422 4.09 -24.13 -24.52
C GLU A 422 4.80 -23.25 -23.48
N SER A 423 6.14 -23.28 -23.43
CA SER A 423 6.90 -22.42 -22.51
C SER A 423 6.82 -20.94 -22.88
N LEU A 424 6.66 -20.62 -24.17
CA LEU A 424 6.39 -19.24 -24.61
C LEU A 424 5.02 -18.78 -24.11
N HIS A 425 3.99 -19.62 -24.24
CA HIS A 425 2.63 -19.35 -23.74
C HIS A 425 2.62 -19.13 -22.23
N GLU A 426 3.23 -20.03 -21.47
CA GLU A 426 3.36 -19.91 -20.01
C GLU A 426 4.08 -18.62 -19.60
N GLU A 427 5.18 -18.26 -20.27
CA GLU A 427 5.89 -17.01 -20.02
C GLU A 427 5.03 -15.79 -20.39
N PHE A 428 4.28 -15.84 -21.49
CA PHE A 428 3.36 -14.77 -21.89
C PHE A 428 2.17 -14.64 -20.94
N GLN A 429 1.66 -15.74 -20.38
CA GLN A 429 0.66 -15.74 -19.32
C GLN A 429 1.20 -15.17 -18.02
N ARG A 430 2.40 -15.60 -17.63
CA ARG A 430 3.11 -15.09 -16.45
C ARG A 430 3.32 -13.59 -16.52
N ARG A 431 3.55 -13.06 -17.73
CA ARG A 431 3.75 -11.63 -18.02
C ARG A 431 2.46 -10.84 -18.21
N GLY A 432 1.30 -11.50 -18.16
CA GLY A 432 -0.02 -10.87 -18.33
C GLY A 432 -0.35 -10.46 -19.77
N ILE A 433 0.40 -10.96 -20.76
CA ILE A 433 0.09 -10.79 -22.19
C ILE A 433 -1.08 -11.71 -22.57
N ILE A 434 -1.10 -12.92 -22.01
CA ILE A 434 -2.19 -13.89 -22.16
C ILE A 434 -2.93 -14.01 -20.82
N LYS A 435 -4.24 -14.28 -20.88
CA LYS A 435 -5.06 -14.45 -19.67
C LYS A 435 -4.54 -15.60 -18.80
N PRO A 436 -4.50 -15.45 -17.46
CA PRO A 436 -4.00 -16.49 -16.54
C PRO A 436 -4.74 -17.81 -16.61
N ASP A 437 -6.03 -17.78 -16.95
CA ASP A 437 -6.90 -18.96 -16.91
C ASP A 437 -6.93 -19.73 -18.24
N THR A 438 -6.13 -19.32 -19.22
CA THR A 438 -6.05 -20.00 -20.52
C THR A 438 -5.09 -21.18 -20.44
N ASP A 439 -5.58 -22.41 -20.31
CA ASP A 439 -4.69 -23.56 -20.39
C ASP A 439 -4.05 -23.71 -21.79
N TRP A 440 -2.83 -24.26 -21.82
CA TRP A 440 -2.08 -24.45 -23.07
C TRP A 440 -2.83 -25.34 -24.07
N GLU A 441 -3.51 -26.40 -23.61
CA GLU A 441 -4.25 -27.31 -24.50
C GLU A 441 -5.39 -26.58 -25.22
N THR A 442 -6.15 -25.74 -24.51
CA THR A 442 -7.19 -24.89 -25.10
C THR A 442 -6.61 -23.88 -26.08
N GLU A 443 -5.46 -23.28 -25.79
CA GLU A 443 -4.83 -22.33 -26.70
C GLU A 443 -4.27 -23.01 -27.95
N LYS A 444 -3.67 -24.19 -27.79
CA LYS A 444 -3.22 -25.03 -28.89
C LYS A 444 -4.36 -25.43 -29.82
N GLU A 445 -5.51 -25.82 -29.27
CA GLU A 445 -6.71 -26.08 -30.08
C GLU A 445 -7.17 -24.84 -30.88
N ARG A 446 -7.03 -23.63 -30.31
CA ARG A 446 -7.36 -22.38 -31.03
C ARG A 446 -6.37 -22.12 -32.16
N ILE A 447 -5.08 -22.32 -31.91
CA ILE A 447 -4.01 -22.19 -32.92
C ILE A 447 -4.26 -23.19 -34.07
N ASP A 448 -4.56 -24.45 -33.76
CA ASP A 448 -4.86 -25.47 -34.76
C ASP A 448 -6.10 -25.12 -35.59
N ARG A 449 -7.13 -24.52 -34.98
CA ARG A 449 -8.33 -24.03 -35.69
C ARG A 449 -8.09 -22.77 -36.51
N GLN A 450 -7.06 -21.98 -36.18
CA GLN A 450 -6.72 -20.75 -36.90
C GLN A 450 -6.20 -21.05 -38.32
N GLY A 451 -5.71 -22.28 -38.55
CA GLY A 451 -5.17 -22.71 -39.83
C GLY A 451 -3.80 -22.11 -40.15
N PRO A 452 -3.14 -22.58 -41.23
CA PRO A 452 -1.81 -22.11 -41.58
C PRO A 452 -1.80 -20.61 -41.95
N PRO A 453 -0.67 -19.91 -41.78
CA PRO A 453 -0.56 -18.49 -42.11
C PRO A 453 -0.98 -18.18 -43.55
N PRO A 454 -1.57 -17.01 -43.83
CA PRO A 454 -1.87 -16.59 -45.20
C PRO A 454 -0.59 -16.55 -46.03
N GLY A 455 -0.43 -17.51 -46.95
CA GLY A 455 0.74 -17.62 -47.83
C GLY A 455 1.43 -18.99 -47.88
N THR A 456 1.04 -19.95 -47.03
CA THR A 456 1.59 -21.33 -47.06
C THR A 456 0.61 -22.38 -47.57
N MET A 457 -0.40 -21.99 -48.36
CA MET A 457 -1.14 -22.96 -49.17
C MET A 457 -0.28 -23.29 -50.39
N ASP A 458 0.41 -24.43 -50.35
CA ASP A 458 1.10 -24.98 -51.51
C ASP A 458 0.09 -25.19 -52.66
N ASP A 459 0.43 -24.64 -53.81
CA ASP A 459 -0.37 -24.62 -55.04
C ASP A 459 -0.35 -26.00 -55.72
N GLU A 460 -0.95 -27.01 -55.07
CA GLU A 460 -1.25 -28.29 -55.71
C GLU A 460 -2.64 -28.24 -56.35
N THR A 461 -2.76 -27.58 -57.49
CA THR A 461 -3.58 -28.07 -58.61
C THR A 461 -3.16 -27.38 -59.92
N THR A 462 -2.27 -28.00 -60.70
CA THR A 462 -2.17 -27.68 -62.13
C THR A 462 -3.15 -28.58 -62.90
N PRO A 463 -4.24 -28.07 -63.51
CA PRO A 463 -5.08 -28.88 -64.37
C PRO A 463 -4.36 -29.15 -65.70
N GLY A 464 -4.36 -30.40 -66.14
CA GLY A 464 -3.65 -30.86 -67.33
C GLY A 464 -3.97 -30.08 -68.60
N LYS A 465 -2.94 -29.82 -69.41
CA LYS A 465 -3.07 -29.34 -70.78
C LYS A 465 -3.81 -30.37 -71.64
N PRO A 466 -4.79 -29.98 -72.48
CA PRO A 466 -5.41 -30.90 -73.43
C PRO A 466 -4.44 -31.25 -74.58
N ALA A 467 -4.46 -32.52 -74.98
CA ALA A 467 -3.63 -33.10 -76.04
C ALA A 467 -3.94 -32.48 -77.42
N LYS A 468 -2.89 -32.24 -78.21
CA LYS A 468 -2.99 -31.88 -79.64
C LYS A 468 -3.27 -33.13 -80.47
N PRO A 469 -4.08 -33.05 -81.54
CA PRO A 469 -4.34 -34.17 -82.43
C PRO A 469 -3.14 -34.40 -83.39
N ASP A 470 -2.83 -35.68 -83.63
CA ASP A 470 -1.76 -36.15 -84.51
C ASP A 470 -2.07 -35.92 -86.01
N PRO A 471 -1.06 -35.74 -86.87
CA PRO A 471 -1.23 -35.57 -88.31
C PRO A 471 -1.09 -36.90 -89.06
N GLU A 472 -2.09 -37.29 -89.85
CA GLU A 472 -1.87 -38.00 -91.12
C GLU A 472 -3.13 -37.90 -92.02
N GLU A 473 -2.91 -37.33 -93.21
CA GLU A 473 -3.66 -37.51 -94.47
C GLU A 473 -3.62 -39.00 -94.91
N PRO A 474 -4.52 -39.51 -95.78
CA PRO A 474 -5.07 -38.84 -96.98
C PRO A 474 -6.60 -38.80 -97.14
#